data_AF-A0A0F3RRA3-F1
#
_entry.id   AF-A0A0F3RRA3-F1
#
_cell.length_a   1.000
_cell.length_b   1.000
_cell.length_c   1.000
_cell.angle_alpha   90.00
_cell.angle_beta   90.00
_cell.angle_gamma   90.00
#
_symmetry.space_group_name_H-M   'P 1'
#
loop_
_entity.id
_entity.type
_entity.pdbx_description
1 polymer ?
#
loop_
_entity_poly.entity_id
_entity_poly.type
_entity_poly.pdbx_seq_one_letter_code
_entity_poly.pdbx_strand_id
1 'polypeptide(L)'
;MYKQILTNMHKRQNSKEFSLAAIRYKNERSDDQKSLDCLARVLSIYTKKVCVAIAYSEFDDKYYISYNANGSLNEYNSFKSEVNEIIRSFYQHVHDNNYTIYKILTTSILTNRRIEEKLRNSIINLDDGYIELDSDDNDCDHEFSKILSLYNSAKNTRTKETRLEAFDLMCDKYKYLCQILDQISQKLETTEDETTRVDLVHNYSLIKKSKSALSPFYKVYSSIEKLLLYFNTHEGIDNKISVINNRSGPNNQKHTEMCLLEHIHRDYKNRELFTHNIYIGISKLACLPCKTVIALYNKYSDDNHALNIKYHGTHGKVYENWEFPVMLLDVISIDGFVSALNPEDYNAYAVMPMGPDTTSSDSDH
;
A
#
# COMPACT_ATOMS: atom_id res chain seq x y z
N MET A 1 -18.43 -22.59 -7.11
CA MET A 1 -18.57 -21.80 -8.35
C MET A 1 -17.64 -20.58 -8.38
N TYR A 2 -17.80 -19.57 -7.50
CA TYR A 2 -16.97 -18.34 -7.57
C TYR A 2 -15.46 -18.57 -7.50
N LYS A 3 -14.98 -19.51 -6.66
CA LYS A 3 -13.53 -19.82 -6.57
C LYS A 3 -12.93 -20.21 -7.92
N GLN A 4 -13.65 -21.00 -8.72
CA GLN A 4 -13.21 -21.41 -10.05
C GLN A 4 -13.09 -20.22 -11.01
N ILE A 5 -14.02 -19.25 -10.91
CA ILE A 5 -13.97 -18.00 -11.69
C ILE A 5 -12.73 -17.20 -11.30
N LEU A 6 -12.48 -17.01 -10.00
CA LEU A 6 -11.30 -16.28 -9.53
C LEU A 6 -9.99 -16.95 -9.96
N THR A 7 -9.90 -18.29 -9.89
CA THR A 7 -8.76 -19.06 -10.39
C THR A 7 -8.56 -18.83 -11.89
N ASN A 8 -9.63 -18.88 -12.69
CA ASN A 8 -9.52 -18.65 -14.13
C ASN A 8 -9.08 -17.21 -14.46
N MET A 9 -9.60 -16.21 -13.75
CA MET A 9 -9.18 -14.81 -13.91
C MET A 9 -7.71 -14.62 -13.51
N HIS A 10 -7.28 -15.20 -12.39
CA HIS A 10 -5.89 -15.13 -11.95
C HIS A 10 -4.92 -15.76 -12.95
N LYS A 11 -5.25 -16.95 -13.48
CA LYS A 11 -4.46 -17.61 -14.52
C LYS A 11 -4.32 -16.76 -15.78
N ARG A 12 -5.40 -16.11 -16.23
CA ARG A 12 -5.37 -15.19 -17.37
C ARG A 12 -4.44 -14.01 -17.11
N GLN A 13 -4.54 -13.36 -15.94
CA GLN A 13 -3.69 -12.23 -15.54
C GLN A 13 -2.18 -12.56 -15.50
N ASN A 14 -1.83 -13.82 -15.24
CA ASN A 14 -0.44 -14.28 -15.17
C ASN A 14 0.06 -15.00 -16.43
N SER A 15 -0.78 -15.15 -17.46
CA SER A 15 -0.37 -15.76 -18.72
C SER A 15 0.54 -14.80 -19.50
N LYS A 16 1.64 -15.32 -20.10
CA LYS A 16 2.59 -14.50 -20.89
C LYS A 16 1.93 -13.80 -22.09
N GLU A 17 0.86 -14.38 -22.63
CA GLU A 17 0.11 -13.84 -23.77
C GLU A 17 -0.82 -12.67 -23.39
N PHE A 18 -1.20 -12.54 -22.11
CA PHE A 18 -2.07 -11.49 -21.59
C PHE A 18 -1.58 -10.99 -20.23
N SER A 19 -0.31 -10.55 -20.17
CA SER A 19 0.18 -9.80 -19.00
C SER A 19 -0.46 -8.41 -18.99
N LEU A 20 -1.76 -8.37 -18.66
CA LEU A 20 -2.47 -7.13 -18.41
C LEU A 20 -1.90 -6.56 -17.11
N ALA A 21 -1.10 -5.51 -17.24
CA ALA A 21 -0.78 -4.66 -16.11
C ALA A 21 -2.11 -4.23 -15.48
N ALA A 22 -2.35 -4.67 -14.24
CA ALA A 22 -3.63 -4.43 -13.62
C ALA A 22 -3.81 -2.92 -13.36
N ILE A 23 -4.87 -2.35 -13.95
CA ILE A 23 -5.12 -0.90 -13.88
C ILE A 23 -5.31 -0.49 -12.42
N ARG A 24 -4.61 0.56 -12.02
CA ARG A 24 -4.73 1.14 -10.69
C ARG A 24 -5.69 2.32 -10.75
N TYR A 25 -6.68 2.28 -9.87
CA TYR A 25 -7.61 3.39 -9.68
C TYR A 25 -7.48 3.88 -8.25
N LYS A 26 -7.36 5.21 -8.09
CA LYS A 26 -7.30 5.88 -6.80
C LYS A 26 -8.46 6.88 -6.71
N ASN A 27 -9.13 6.92 -5.57
CA ASN A 27 -10.14 7.91 -5.26
C ASN A 27 -9.50 9.10 -4.54
N GLU A 28 -10.13 10.26 -4.62
CA GLU A 28 -9.79 11.41 -3.77
C GLU A 28 -9.98 11.09 -2.28
N ARG A 29 -9.18 11.72 -1.42
CA ARG A 29 -9.12 11.44 0.02
C ARG A 29 -8.95 12.72 0.83
N SER A 30 -9.63 12.79 1.98
CA SER A 30 -9.32 13.80 3.01
C SER A 30 -7.98 13.49 3.70
N ASP A 31 -7.45 14.44 4.47
CA ASP A 31 -6.18 14.25 5.17
C ASP A 31 -6.24 13.19 6.27
N ASP A 32 -7.39 13.03 6.94
CA ASP A 32 -7.60 11.92 7.89
C ASP A 32 -7.58 10.57 7.17
N GLN A 33 -8.21 10.47 6.00
CA GLN A 33 -8.21 9.25 5.19
C GLN A 33 -6.80 8.91 4.69
N LYS A 34 -6.03 9.91 4.27
CA LYS A 34 -4.60 9.75 3.95
C LYS A 34 -3.80 9.27 5.17
N SER A 35 -4.11 9.81 6.35
CA SER A 35 -3.46 9.42 7.61
C SER A 35 -3.75 7.97 7.98
N LEU A 36 -4.98 7.49 7.77
CA LEU A 36 -5.33 6.07 7.95
C LEU A 36 -4.56 5.15 6.98
N ASP A 37 -4.41 5.53 5.71
CA ASP A 37 -3.58 4.77 4.76
C ASP A 37 -2.10 4.79 5.15
N CYS A 38 -1.59 5.93 5.63
CA CYS A 38 -0.23 6.08 6.12
C CYS A 38 0.01 5.20 7.35
N LEU A 39 -0.94 5.15 8.29
CA LEU A 39 -0.84 4.32 9.48
C LEU A 39 -0.86 2.83 9.11
N ALA A 40 -1.77 2.42 8.22
CA ALA A 40 -1.81 1.05 7.70
C ALA A 40 -0.48 0.65 7.04
N ARG A 41 0.11 1.55 6.26
CA ARG A 41 1.42 1.35 5.62
C ARG A 41 2.54 1.18 6.63
N VAL A 42 2.62 2.06 7.63
CA VAL A 42 3.64 1.99 8.70
C VAL A 42 3.51 0.68 9.48
N LEU A 43 2.29 0.32 9.90
CA LEU A 43 2.03 -0.94 10.59
C LEU A 43 2.43 -2.14 9.72
N SER A 44 2.07 -2.16 8.43
CA SER A 44 2.42 -3.25 7.51
C SER A 44 3.94 -3.45 7.38
N ILE A 45 4.72 -2.35 7.37
CA ILE A 45 6.18 -2.40 7.30
C ILE A 45 6.76 -2.90 8.63
N TYR A 46 6.32 -2.33 9.75
CA TYR A 46 6.83 -2.67 11.07
C TYR A 46 6.57 -4.14 11.44
N THR A 47 5.32 -4.56 11.31
CA THR A 47 4.82 -5.91 11.65
C THR A 47 5.15 -6.96 10.58
N LYS A 48 5.80 -6.54 9.49
CA LYS A 48 6.18 -7.37 8.33
C LYS A 48 4.99 -8.10 7.70
N LYS A 49 3.77 -7.58 7.86
CA LYS A 49 2.56 -8.14 7.26
C LYS A 49 2.43 -7.70 5.81
N VAL A 50 1.87 -8.59 4.99
CA VAL A 50 1.68 -8.34 3.55
C VAL A 50 0.67 -7.22 3.32
N CYS A 51 -0.37 -7.15 4.13
CA CYS A 51 -1.41 -6.13 4.08
C CYS A 51 -1.91 -5.87 5.50
N VAL A 52 -2.23 -4.60 5.79
CA VAL A 52 -2.90 -4.14 7.00
C VAL A 52 -4.01 -3.21 6.55
N ALA A 53 -5.16 -3.27 7.19
CA ALA A 53 -6.25 -2.32 7.00
C ALA A 53 -6.66 -1.73 8.34
N ILE A 54 -7.12 -0.48 8.31
CA ILE A 54 -7.57 0.29 9.47
C ILE A 54 -8.87 1.00 9.12
N ALA A 55 -9.84 0.98 10.02
CA ALA A 55 -11.03 1.81 9.94
C ALA A 55 -11.21 2.55 11.26
N TYR A 56 -11.53 3.84 11.19
CA TYR A 56 -12.00 4.58 12.35
C TYR A 56 -13.53 4.57 12.38
N SER A 57 -14.07 4.35 13.56
CA SER A 57 -15.49 4.34 13.84
C SER A 57 -15.80 5.51 14.77
N GLU A 58 -16.43 6.54 14.24
CA GLU A 58 -16.88 7.71 15.01
C GLU A 58 -17.93 7.34 16.06
N PHE A 59 -18.69 6.26 15.82
CA PHE A 59 -19.79 5.86 16.70
C PHE A 59 -19.31 5.44 18.09
N ASP A 60 -18.29 4.59 18.16
CA ASP A 60 -17.74 4.10 19.42
C ASP A 60 -16.32 4.60 19.67
N ASP A 61 -15.88 5.58 18.88
CA ASP A 61 -14.58 6.25 18.97
C ASP A 61 -13.43 5.23 19.02
N LYS A 62 -13.44 4.29 18.05
CA LYS A 62 -12.45 3.20 17.97
C LYS A 62 -11.81 3.05 16.61
N TYR A 63 -10.56 2.61 16.65
CA TYR A 63 -9.78 2.21 15.48
C TYR A 63 -9.75 0.69 15.39
N TYR A 64 -10.35 0.17 14.34
CA TYR A 64 -10.36 -1.25 14.02
C TYR A 64 -9.23 -1.58 13.07
N ILE A 65 -8.34 -2.48 13.48
CA ILE A 65 -7.14 -2.85 12.72
C ILE A 65 -7.18 -4.33 12.40
N SER A 66 -6.99 -4.67 11.13
CA SER A 66 -6.85 -6.06 10.68
C SER A 66 -5.57 -6.24 9.87
N TYR A 67 -5.12 -7.48 9.76
CA TYR A 67 -3.90 -7.85 9.05
C TYR A 67 -4.08 -9.16 8.28
N ASN A 68 -3.26 -9.35 7.25
CA ASN A 68 -3.21 -10.65 6.58
C ASN A 68 -2.49 -11.63 7.51
N ALA A 69 -3.18 -12.70 7.89
CA ALA A 69 -2.76 -13.65 8.92
C ALA A 69 -2.63 -15.07 8.38
N ASN A 70 -1.89 -15.90 9.12
CA ASN A 70 -1.86 -17.35 8.95
C ASN A 70 -2.66 -18.10 10.04
N GLY A 71 -3.53 -17.39 10.78
CA GLY A 71 -4.56 -17.97 11.64
C GLY A 71 -4.15 -18.39 13.07
N SER A 72 -2.90 -18.14 13.51
CA SER A 72 -2.45 -18.55 14.86
C SER A 72 -2.71 -17.49 15.95
N LEU A 73 -3.03 -17.95 17.17
CA LEU A 73 -3.21 -17.06 18.33
C LEU A 73 -1.92 -16.30 18.71
N ASN A 74 -0.77 -16.97 18.58
CA ASN A 74 0.53 -16.35 18.83
C ASN A 74 0.81 -15.21 17.86
N GLU A 75 0.49 -15.40 16.57
CA GLU A 75 0.62 -14.36 15.57
C GLU A 75 -0.29 -13.15 15.87
N TYR A 76 -1.53 -13.40 16.31
CA TYR A 76 -2.44 -12.36 16.75
C TYR A 76 -1.91 -11.57 17.95
N ASN A 77 -1.41 -12.26 18.97
CA ASN A 77 -0.86 -11.61 20.16
C ASN A 77 0.40 -10.80 19.83
N SER A 78 1.28 -11.34 18.97
CA SER A 78 2.47 -10.62 18.48
C SER A 78 2.06 -9.36 17.72
N PHE A 79 1.17 -9.48 16.74
CA PHE A 79 0.71 -8.35 15.94
C PHE A 79 0.03 -7.29 16.82
N LYS A 80 -0.83 -7.69 17.76
CA LYS A 80 -1.47 -6.77 18.71
C LYS A 80 -0.45 -6.00 19.56
N SER A 81 0.58 -6.70 20.05
CA SER A 81 1.66 -6.06 20.82
C SER A 81 2.44 -5.06 19.96
N GLU A 82 2.81 -5.43 18.74
CA GLU A 82 3.56 -4.58 17.81
C GLU A 82 2.76 -3.34 17.39
N VAL A 83 1.45 -3.48 17.16
CA VAL A 83 0.56 -2.34 16.89
C VAL A 83 0.59 -1.37 18.08
N ASN A 84 0.37 -1.87 19.30
CA ASN A 84 0.36 -1.02 20.50
C ASN A 84 1.71 -0.31 20.72
N GLU A 85 2.82 -0.98 20.46
CA GLU A 85 4.17 -0.39 20.55
C GLU A 85 4.33 0.80 19.59
N ILE A 86 3.92 0.64 18.33
CA ILE A 86 4.00 1.71 17.33
C ILE A 86 3.11 2.89 17.68
N ILE A 87 1.84 2.62 18.00
CA ILE A 87 0.87 3.66 18.37
C ILE A 87 1.38 4.46 19.59
N ARG A 88 1.87 3.75 20.63
CA ARG A 88 2.48 4.40 21.80
C ARG A 88 3.72 5.22 21.44
N SER A 89 4.54 4.75 20.51
CA SER A 89 5.75 5.47 20.09
C SER A 89 5.44 6.77 19.36
N PHE A 90 4.37 6.81 18.56
CA PHE A 90 3.88 8.07 17.98
C PHE A 90 3.36 9.02 19.05
N TYR A 91 2.57 8.51 20.00
CA TYR A 91 2.04 9.30 21.11
C TYR A 91 3.17 9.92 21.96
N GLN A 92 4.14 9.10 22.38
CA GLN A 92 5.32 9.56 23.13
C GLN A 92 6.17 10.57 22.33
N HIS A 93 6.21 10.46 21.01
CA HIS A 93 6.89 11.47 20.20
C HIS A 93 6.22 12.83 20.31
N VAL A 94 4.90 12.86 20.14
CA VAL A 94 4.10 14.09 20.18
C VAL A 94 4.14 14.75 21.57
N HIS A 95 4.01 13.97 22.64
CA HIS A 95 3.87 14.52 23.99
C HIS A 95 5.19 14.67 24.75
N ASP A 96 6.17 13.78 24.52
CA ASP A 96 7.43 13.75 25.27
C ASP A 96 8.65 14.16 24.42
N ASN A 97 8.46 14.59 23.17
CA ASN A 97 9.52 14.79 22.17
C ASN A 97 10.44 13.57 22.02
N ASN A 98 9.87 12.37 22.15
CA ASN A 98 10.61 11.13 22.11
C ASN A 98 10.80 10.61 20.66
N TYR A 99 12.02 10.71 20.14
CA TYR A 99 12.37 10.29 18.77
C TYR A 99 12.50 8.77 18.57
N THR A 100 11.95 7.95 19.46
CA THR A 100 12.03 6.48 19.39
C THR A 100 11.34 5.93 18.15
N ILE A 101 10.24 6.54 17.67
CA ILE A 101 9.52 6.08 16.48
C ILE A 101 10.40 6.04 15.22
N TYR A 102 11.24 7.06 15.01
CA TYR A 102 12.19 7.10 13.90
C TYR A 102 13.19 5.94 13.99
N LYS A 103 13.73 5.67 15.18
CA LYS A 103 14.65 4.55 15.40
C LYS A 103 13.97 3.21 15.11
N ILE A 104 12.75 3.00 15.59
CA ILE A 104 11.99 1.77 15.39
C ILE A 104 11.77 1.53 13.88
N LEU A 105 11.22 2.51 13.18
CA LEU A 105 10.82 2.34 11.78
C LEU A 105 12.01 2.24 10.82
N THR A 106 13.06 3.03 11.03
CA THR A 106 14.31 2.92 10.24
C THR A 106 14.96 1.56 10.43
N THR A 107 15.03 1.04 11.66
CA THR A 107 15.55 -0.29 11.96
C THR A 107 14.72 -1.39 11.29
N SER A 108 13.39 -1.26 11.29
CA SER A 108 12.51 -2.23 10.65
C SER A 108 12.66 -2.29 9.13
N ILE A 109 12.98 -1.16 8.47
CA ILE A 109 13.33 -1.15 7.04
C ILE A 109 14.70 -1.80 6.81
N LEU A 110 15.74 -1.37 7.53
CA LEU A 110 17.13 -1.80 7.34
C LEU A 110 17.36 -3.30 7.63
N THR A 111 16.47 -3.92 8.39
CA THR A 111 16.54 -5.35 8.72
C THR A 111 15.58 -6.20 7.87
N ASN A 112 14.86 -5.59 6.92
CA ASN A 112 13.93 -6.30 6.06
C ASN A 112 14.65 -6.92 4.85
N ARG A 113 14.89 -8.23 4.91
CA ARG A 113 15.56 -9.00 3.85
C ARG A 113 14.95 -8.81 2.45
N ARG A 114 13.63 -8.65 2.33
CA ARG A 114 12.99 -8.44 1.01
C ARG A 114 13.29 -7.06 0.45
N ILE A 115 13.43 -6.04 1.30
CA ILE A 115 13.82 -4.69 0.88
C ILE A 115 15.30 -4.70 0.51
N GLU A 116 16.14 -5.35 1.31
CA GLU A 116 17.57 -5.55 1.04
C GLU A 116 17.82 -6.21 -0.32
N GLU A 117 17.16 -7.34 -0.60
CA GLU A 117 17.27 -8.06 -1.88
C GLU A 117 16.83 -7.19 -3.06
N LYS A 118 15.72 -6.45 -2.91
CA LYS A 118 15.25 -5.52 -3.95
C LYS A 118 16.25 -4.39 -4.21
N LEU A 119 16.80 -3.81 -3.14
CA LEU A 119 17.79 -2.74 -3.24
C LEU A 119 19.06 -3.24 -3.94
N ARG A 120 19.60 -4.38 -3.49
CA ARG A 120 20.79 -5.01 -4.07
C ARG A 120 20.61 -5.30 -5.56
N ASN A 121 19.49 -5.91 -5.95
CA ASN A 121 19.21 -6.23 -7.34
C ASN A 121 19.01 -4.97 -8.20
N SER A 122 18.45 -3.90 -7.62
CA SER A 122 18.22 -2.67 -8.38
C SER A 122 19.51 -1.91 -8.66
N ILE A 123 20.47 -1.93 -7.73
CA ILE A 123 21.76 -1.28 -7.89
C ILE A 123 22.62 -1.99 -8.93
N ILE A 124 22.69 -3.34 -8.90
CA ILE A 124 23.38 -4.13 -9.94
C ILE A 124 22.86 -3.75 -11.34
N ASN A 125 21.54 -3.62 -11.49
CA ASN A 125 20.95 -3.27 -12.77
C ASN A 125 21.16 -1.80 -13.19
N LEU A 126 21.37 -0.87 -12.25
CA LEU A 126 21.68 0.53 -12.57
C LEU A 126 23.15 0.73 -12.92
N ASP A 127 24.05 0.14 -12.14
CA ASP A 127 25.49 0.29 -12.33
C ASP A 127 25.95 -0.35 -13.65
N ASP A 128 25.28 -1.42 -14.11
CA ASP A 128 25.66 -2.15 -15.33
C ASP A 128 24.93 -1.69 -16.61
N GLY A 129 23.87 -0.87 -16.50
CA GLY A 129 22.92 -0.67 -17.61
C GLY A 129 22.35 0.73 -17.79
N TYR A 130 22.55 1.66 -16.85
CA TYR A 130 22.10 3.04 -17.06
C TYR A 130 23.00 3.73 -18.10
N ILE A 131 22.40 4.13 -19.21
CA ILE A 131 23.08 4.95 -20.22
C ILE A 131 22.90 6.40 -19.79
N GLU A 132 23.98 7.05 -19.39
CA GLU A 132 23.95 8.46 -18.99
C GLU A 132 23.36 9.29 -20.15
N LEU A 133 22.26 9.99 -19.87
CA LEU A 133 21.76 10.99 -20.79
C LEU A 133 22.65 12.20 -20.62
N ASP A 134 23.26 12.70 -21.70
CA ASP A 134 23.94 14.00 -21.69
C ASP A 134 22.99 15.02 -21.06
N SER A 135 23.27 15.39 -19.82
CA SER A 135 22.61 16.46 -19.10
C SER A 135 23.65 17.54 -18.90
N ASP A 136 23.38 18.74 -19.40
CA ASP A 136 24.21 19.93 -19.20
C ASP A 136 24.35 20.35 -17.71
N ASP A 137 23.64 19.68 -16.80
CA ASP A 137 23.71 19.88 -15.35
C ASP A 137 24.86 19.08 -14.72
N ASN A 138 26.05 19.69 -14.72
CA ASN A 138 27.28 19.17 -14.11
C ASN A 138 27.28 19.06 -12.56
N ASP A 139 26.17 19.35 -11.87
CA ASP A 139 26.16 19.56 -10.42
C ASP A 139 25.46 18.46 -9.59
N CYS A 140 24.95 17.39 -10.20
CA CYS A 140 24.31 16.30 -9.46
C CYS A 140 25.22 15.07 -9.36
N ASP A 141 25.56 14.64 -8.13
CA ASP A 141 26.32 13.40 -7.90
C ASP A 141 25.47 12.18 -8.34
N HIS A 142 25.62 11.77 -9.60
CA HIS A 142 24.94 10.65 -10.27
C HIS A 142 25.34 9.27 -9.70
N GLU A 143 26.20 9.22 -8.69
CA GLU A 143 26.81 7.99 -8.21
C GLU A 143 25.82 7.15 -7.38
N PHE A 144 25.05 6.29 -8.04
CA PHE A 144 24.11 5.34 -7.42
C PHE A 144 24.83 4.18 -6.72
N SER A 145 26.07 3.87 -7.11
CA SER A 145 26.90 2.80 -6.52
C SER A 145 27.12 2.97 -5.00
N LYS A 146 27.12 4.22 -4.51
CA LYS A 146 27.25 4.56 -3.08
C LYS A 146 26.05 4.12 -2.23
N ILE A 147 24.86 3.93 -2.83
CA ILE A 147 23.63 3.61 -2.08
C ILE A 147 23.77 2.29 -1.30
N LEU A 148 24.41 1.27 -1.88
CA LEU A 148 24.59 -0.01 -1.19
C LEU A 148 25.56 0.12 -0.01
N SER A 149 26.62 0.90 -0.18
CA SER A 149 27.58 1.21 0.88
C SER A 149 26.90 1.94 2.04
N LEU A 150 26.08 2.95 1.74
CA LEU A 150 25.30 3.70 2.72
C LEU A 150 24.31 2.80 3.47
N TYR A 151 23.58 1.94 2.75
CA TYR A 151 22.69 0.96 3.37
C TYR A 151 23.43 0.02 4.33
N ASN A 152 24.55 -0.54 3.90
CA ASN A 152 25.36 -1.44 4.72
C ASN A 152 25.93 -0.72 5.95
N SER A 153 26.40 0.52 5.78
CA SER A 153 26.87 1.37 6.88
C SER A 153 25.74 1.63 7.90
N ALA A 154 24.56 2.05 7.44
CA ALA A 154 23.40 2.31 8.27
C ALA A 154 22.92 1.08 9.06
N LYS A 155 22.98 -0.09 8.42
CA LYS A 155 22.61 -1.38 9.00
C LYS A 155 23.58 -1.83 10.09
N ASN A 156 24.87 -1.61 9.89
CA ASN A 156 25.93 -2.12 10.78
C ASN A 156 26.32 -1.12 11.89
N THR A 157 25.98 0.16 11.75
CA THR A 157 26.30 1.16 12.78
C THR A 157 25.40 1.07 14.01
N ARG A 158 25.99 1.37 15.18
CA ARG A 158 25.29 1.50 16.46
C ARG A 158 24.87 2.96 16.76
N THR A 159 25.45 3.95 16.07
CA THR A 159 25.12 5.37 16.25
C THR A 159 23.79 5.69 15.59
N LYS A 160 22.94 6.45 16.28
CA LYS A 160 21.60 6.81 15.80
C LYS A 160 21.72 7.81 14.64
N GLU A 161 22.61 8.77 14.80
CA GLU A 161 22.84 9.91 13.91
C GLU A 161 23.23 9.41 12.52
N THR A 162 24.29 8.60 12.42
CA THR A 162 24.75 8.00 11.17
C THR A 162 23.68 7.14 10.49
N ARG A 163 22.83 6.47 11.26
CA ARG A 163 21.71 5.68 10.70
C ARG A 163 20.66 6.58 10.07
N LEU A 164 20.30 7.68 10.73
CA LEU A 164 19.33 8.64 10.23
C LEU A 164 19.86 9.39 9.02
N GLU A 165 21.09 9.88 9.07
CA GLU A 165 21.74 10.54 7.92
C GLU A 165 21.74 9.67 6.66
N ALA A 166 22.11 8.39 6.79
CA ALA A 166 22.08 7.46 5.66
C ALA A 166 20.64 7.19 5.18
N PHE A 167 19.66 7.18 6.09
CA PHE A 167 18.25 7.02 5.74
C PHE A 167 17.72 8.23 4.97
N ASP A 168 18.06 9.44 5.40
CA ASP A 168 17.69 10.69 4.75
C ASP A 168 18.33 10.77 3.35
N LEU A 169 19.60 10.39 3.22
CA LEU A 169 20.27 10.34 1.92
C LEU A 169 19.60 9.34 0.96
N MET A 170 19.10 8.21 1.44
CA MET A 170 18.31 7.27 0.61
C MET A 170 16.95 7.87 0.19
N CYS A 171 16.31 8.67 1.05
CA CYS A 171 15.11 9.42 0.70
C CYS A 171 15.40 10.47 -0.39
N ASP A 172 16.54 11.15 -0.32
CA ASP A 172 16.92 12.14 -1.34
C ASP A 172 17.25 11.49 -2.68
N LYS A 173 17.95 10.34 -2.66
CA LYS A 173 18.17 9.55 -3.90
C LYS A 173 16.85 9.05 -4.51
N TYR A 174 15.84 8.73 -3.70
CA TYR A 174 14.50 8.43 -4.23
C TYR A 174 13.89 9.63 -4.95
N LYS A 175 13.92 10.83 -4.34
CA LYS A 175 13.38 12.07 -4.96
C LYS A 175 14.08 12.36 -6.28
N TYR A 176 15.40 12.19 -6.32
CA TYR A 176 16.21 12.38 -7.51
C TYR A 176 15.82 11.42 -8.65
N LEU A 177 15.64 10.13 -8.36
CA LEU A 177 15.16 9.16 -9.36
C LEU A 177 13.74 9.47 -9.87
N CYS A 178 12.88 10.13 -9.08
CA CYS A 178 11.61 10.64 -9.58
C CYS A 178 11.82 11.72 -10.63
N GLN A 179 12.68 12.71 -10.36
CA GLN A 179 12.97 13.80 -11.29
C GLN A 179 13.52 13.28 -12.63
N ILE A 180 14.45 12.32 -12.59
CA ILE A 180 14.98 11.72 -13.83
C ILE A 180 13.87 11.00 -14.61
N LEU A 181 12.98 10.25 -13.95
CA LEU A 181 11.86 9.58 -14.65
C LEU A 181 10.94 10.57 -15.34
N ASP A 182 10.65 11.70 -14.70
CA ASP A 182 9.77 12.72 -15.26
C ASP A 182 10.44 13.38 -16.48
N GLN A 183 11.74 13.68 -16.40
CA GLN A 183 12.52 14.18 -17.54
C GLN A 183 12.57 13.19 -18.71
N ILE A 184 12.79 11.89 -18.44
CA ILE A 184 12.78 10.85 -19.48
C ILE A 184 11.40 10.74 -20.12
N SER A 185 10.33 10.80 -19.33
CA SER A 185 8.96 10.74 -19.83
C SER A 185 8.66 11.91 -20.77
N GLN A 186 9.05 13.12 -20.39
CA GLN A 186 8.92 14.31 -21.23
C GLN A 186 9.73 14.19 -22.53
N LYS A 187 10.99 13.72 -22.45
CA LYS A 187 11.80 13.48 -23.65
C LYS A 187 11.14 12.46 -24.58
N LEU A 188 10.66 11.33 -24.04
CA LEU A 188 9.97 10.28 -24.81
C LEU A 188 8.75 10.77 -25.60
N GLU A 189 8.04 11.78 -25.11
CA GLU A 189 6.89 12.38 -25.82
C GLU A 189 7.31 13.18 -27.07
N THR A 190 8.55 13.68 -27.08
CA THR A 190 9.07 14.57 -28.14
C THR A 190 10.12 13.91 -29.04
N THR A 191 10.67 12.77 -28.64
CA THR A 191 11.71 12.06 -29.40
C THR A 191 11.13 11.32 -30.60
N GLU A 192 11.47 11.76 -31.80
CA GLU A 192 11.11 11.09 -33.06
C GLU A 192 12.16 10.06 -33.51
N ASP A 193 13.42 10.16 -33.04
CA ASP A 193 14.49 9.22 -33.37
C ASP A 193 14.31 7.88 -32.62
N GLU A 194 14.14 6.80 -33.37
CA GLU A 194 13.84 5.48 -32.79
C GLU A 194 15.00 4.92 -31.95
N THR A 195 16.25 5.23 -32.28
CA THR A 195 17.42 4.75 -31.52
C THR A 195 17.44 5.38 -30.13
N THR A 196 17.36 6.71 -30.08
CA THR A 196 17.26 7.49 -28.84
C THR A 196 16.03 7.10 -28.04
N ARG A 197 14.89 6.81 -28.71
CA ARG A 197 13.67 6.35 -28.05
C ARG A 197 13.86 5.01 -27.36
N VAL A 198 14.54 4.04 -27.98
CA VAL A 198 14.87 2.74 -27.39
C VAL A 198 15.73 2.90 -26.13
N ASP A 199 16.75 3.75 -26.18
CA ASP A 199 17.63 4.02 -25.03
C ASP A 199 16.88 4.70 -23.89
N LEU A 200 16.02 5.68 -24.19
CA LEU A 200 15.16 6.34 -23.20
C LEU A 200 14.19 5.35 -22.54
N VAL A 201 13.57 4.44 -23.30
CA VAL A 201 12.71 3.37 -22.75
C VAL A 201 13.51 2.43 -21.85
N HIS A 202 14.74 2.08 -22.25
CA HIS A 202 15.64 1.25 -21.44
C HIS A 202 15.94 1.91 -20.09
N ASN A 203 16.40 3.16 -20.11
CA ASN A 203 16.69 3.96 -18.93
C ASN A 203 15.46 4.14 -18.04
N TYR A 204 14.30 4.46 -18.64
CA TYR A 204 13.03 4.59 -17.91
C TYR A 204 12.73 3.31 -17.11
N SER A 205 12.84 2.14 -17.74
CA SER A 205 12.60 0.84 -17.11
C SER A 205 13.58 0.57 -15.96
N LEU A 206 14.87 0.87 -16.13
CA LEU A 206 15.88 0.70 -15.08
C LEU A 206 15.64 1.63 -13.89
N ILE A 207 15.49 2.93 -14.13
CA ILE A 207 15.25 3.92 -13.08
C ILE A 207 13.95 3.63 -12.34
N LYS A 208 12.90 3.19 -13.05
CA LYS A 208 11.64 2.80 -12.42
C LYS A 208 11.80 1.63 -11.44
N LYS A 209 12.61 0.62 -11.79
CA LYS A 209 12.91 -0.50 -10.88
C LYS A 209 13.62 0.00 -9.61
N SER A 210 14.62 0.85 -9.77
CA SER A 210 15.42 1.37 -8.65
C SER A 210 14.67 2.35 -7.77
N LYS A 211 13.87 3.25 -8.37
CA LYS A 211 12.91 4.07 -7.64
C LYS A 211 12.00 3.20 -6.77
N SER A 212 11.48 2.10 -7.34
CA SER A 212 10.61 1.19 -6.59
C SER A 212 11.31 0.56 -5.39
N ALA A 213 12.62 0.27 -5.47
CA ALA A 213 13.40 -0.31 -4.38
C ALA A 213 13.67 0.69 -3.25
N LEU A 214 13.85 1.97 -3.57
CA LEU A 214 14.04 3.04 -2.58
C LEU A 214 12.73 3.61 -2.03
N SER A 215 11.60 3.37 -2.71
CA SER A 215 10.29 3.87 -2.27
C SER A 215 9.90 3.57 -0.82
N PRO A 216 10.28 2.44 -0.17
CA PRO A 216 9.95 2.21 1.23
C PRO A 216 10.55 3.23 2.19
N PHE A 217 11.75 3.74 1.91
CA PHE A 217 12.45 4.72 2.75
C PHE A 217 11.67 6.04 2.76
N TYR A 218 11.41 6.58 1.56
CA TYR A 218 10.63 7.80 1.38
C TYR A 218 9.20 7.68 1.91
N LYS A 219 8.53 6.54 1.67
CA LYS A 219 7.14 6.32 2.11
C LYS A 219 6.99 6.25 3.62
N VAL A 220 8.00 5.72 4.33
CA VAL A 220 7.97 5.71 5.80
C VAL A 220 8.25 7.11 6.34
N TYR A 221 9.26 7.80 5.81
CA TYR A 221 9.56 9.18 6.21
C TYR A 221 8.33 10.09 6.10
N SER A 222 7.74 10.17 4.91
CA SER A 222 6.54 10.97 4.65
C SER A 222 5.32 10.53 5.47
N SER A 223 5.17 9.23 5.74
CA SER A 223 4.12 8.75 6.64
C SER A 223 4.35 9.18 8.09
N ILE A 224 5.58 9.24 8.60
CA ILE A 224 5.86 9.65 9.98
C ILE A 224 5.39 11.08 10.20
N GLU A 225 5.80 12.02 9.35
CA GLU A 225 5.43 13.45 9.49
C GLU A 225 3.90 13.64 9.50
N LYS A 226 3.19 12.99 8.55
CA LYS A 226 1.73 13.05 8.47
C LYS A 226 1.07 12.46 9.72
N LEU A 227 1.58 11.34 10.22
CA LEU A 227 1.03 10.69 11.40
C LEU A 227 1.33 11.47 12.68
N LEU A 228 2.46 12.17 12.78
CA LEU A 228 2.74 13.02 13.95
C LEU A 228 1.70 14.14 14.08
N LEU A 229 1.31 14.77 12.97
CA LEU A 229 0.22 15.75 12.97
C LEU A 229 -1.13 15.12 13.35
N TYR A 230 -1.41 13.94 12.80
CA TYR A 230 -2.65 13.20 13.09
C TYR A 230 -2.78 12.85 14.57
N PHE A 231 -1.72 12.31 15.19
CA PHE A 231 -1.70 11.94 16.60
C PHE A 231 -1.76 13.15 17.54
N ASN A 232 -1.25 14.31 17.10
CA ASN A 232 -1.38 15.55 17.86
C ASN A 232 -2.81 16.10 17.90
N THR A 233 -3.63 15.80 16.89
CA THR A 233 -5.03 16.26 16.80
C THR A 233 -6.05 15.25 17.31
N HIS A 234 -5.64 13.99 17.48
CA HIS A 234 -6.50 12.88 17.91
C HIS A 234 -5.96 12.28 19.20
N GLU A 235 -6.12 12.99 20.32
CA GLU A 235 -5.64 12.56 21.63
C GLU A 235 -6.29 11.23 22.08
N GLY A 236 -5.50 10.40 22.77
CA GLY A 236 -5.97 9.14 23.35
C GLY A 236 -6.19 7.99 22.36
N ILE A 237 -5.67 8.08 21.12
CA ILE A 237 -5.75 6.98 20.13
C ILE A 237 -5.26 5.64 20.72
N ASP A 238 -4.23 5.66 21.56
CA ASP A 238 -3.66 4.47 22.21
C ASP A 238 -4.67 3.64 23.01
N ASN A 239 -5.70 4.30 23.56
CA ASN A 239 -6.78 3.66 24.31
C ASN A 239 -7.98 3.23 23.43
N LYS A 240 -7.95 3.57 22.14
CA LYS A 240 -9.04 3.37 21.18
C LYS A 240 -8.77 2.26 20.17
N ILE A 241 -7.64 1.55 20.30
CA ILE A 241 -7.23 0.51 19.35
C ILE A 241 -7.92 -0.83 19.62
N SER A 242 -8.56 -1.37 18.59
CA SER A 242 -9.12 -2.72 18.55
C SER A 242 -8.49 -3.52 17.41
N VAL A 243 -7.69 -4.52 17.76
CA VAL A 243 -7.08 -5.43 16.78
C VAL A 243 -7.99 -6.62 16.55
N ILE A 244 -8.37 -6.84 15.29
CA ILE A 244 -9.25 -7.93 14.87
C ILE A 244 -8.40 -9.13 14.48
N ASN A 245 -8.70 -10.27 15.10
CA ASN A 245 -8.06 -11.54 14.78
C ASN A 245 -8.57 -12.06 13.42
N ASN A 246 -7.72 -11.99 12.40
CA ASN A 246 -7.97 -12.66 11.13
C ASN A 246 -7.56 -14.14 11.24
N ARG A 247 -8.56 -15.03 11.24
CA ARG A 247 -8.36 -16.49 11.38
C ARG A 247 -8.22 -17.21 10.05
N SER A 248 -7.99 -16.46 8.97
CA SER A 248 -7.80 -17.02 7.63
C SER A 248 -6.61 -17.98 7.57
N GLY A 249 -6.76 -19.03 6.78
CA GLY A 249 -5.70 -19.98 6.49
C GLY A 249 -5.00 -19.66 5.17
N PRO A 250 -3.87 -20.33 4.85
CA PRO A 250 -3.12 -20.06 3.62
C PRO A 250 -3.91 -20.33 2.33
N ASN A 251 -4.89 -21.23 2.37
CA ASN A 251 -5.71 -21.63 1.22
C ASN A 251 -7.08 -20.93 1.16
N ASN A 252 -7.45 -20.23 2.23
CA ASN A 252 -8.70 -19.49 2.36
C ASN A 252 -8.35 -18.18 3.06
N GLN A 253 -7.91 -17.21 2.24
CA GLN A 253 -7.44 -15.91 2.69
C GLN A 253 -8.55 -14.89 2.56
N LYS A 254 -9.20 -14.58 3.68
CA LYS A 254 -10.00 -13.37 3.80
C LYS A 254 -9.06 -12.18 3.93
N HIS A 255 -9.16 -11.29 2.95
CA HIS A 255 -8.35 -10.08 2.93
C HIS A 255 -8.73 -9.13 4.07
N THR A 256 -7.78 -8.28 4.45
CA THR A 256 -7.87 -7.37 5.61
C THR A 256 -9.10 -6.47 5.60
N GLU A 257 -9.35 -5.82 4.46
CA GLU A 257 -10.49 -4.94 4.27
C GLU A 257 -11.82 -5.68 4.40
N MET A 258 -11.86 -6.98 4.06
CA MET A 258 -13.05 -7.82 4.22
C MET A 258 -13.25 -8.22 5.69
N CYS A 259 -12.17 -8.51 6.42
CA CYS A 259 -12.25 -8.78 7.86
C CYS A 259 -12.77 -7.56 8.62
N LEU A 260 -12.34 -6.35 8.26
CA LEU A 260 -12.88 -5.12 8.82
C LEU A 260 -14.34 -4.94 8.47
N LEU A 261 -14.69 -5.09 7.20
CA LEU A 261 -16.08 -4.93 6.75
C LEU A 261 -17.03 -5.89 7.46
N GLU A 262 -16.66 -7.17 7.62
CA GLU A 262 -17.48 -8.12 8.39
C GLU A 262 -17.63 -7.73 9.86
N HIS A 263 -16.55 -7.25 10.48
CA HIS A 263 -16.57 -6.82 11.86
C HIS A 263 -17.50 -5.63 12.06
N ILE A 264 -17.34 -4.61 11.22
CA ILE A 264 -18.18 -3.41 11.20
C ILE A 264 -19.63 -3.82 10.94
N HIS A 265 -19.90 -4.57 9.88
CA HIS A 265 -21.25 -5.00 9.54
C HIS A 265 -21.92 -5.73 10.71
N ARG A 266 -21.25 -6.71 11.32
CA ARG A 266 -21.80 -7.46 12.46
C ARG A 266 -22.14 -6.55 13.64
N ASP A 267 -21.28 -5.60 13.96
CA ASP A 267 -21.44 -4.75 15.14
C ASP A 267 -22.51 -3.68 14.93
N TYR A 268 -22.81 -3.29 13.68
CA TYR A 268 -23.75 -2.23 13.34
C TYR A 268 -25.10 -2.71 12.77
N LYS A 269 -25.21 -3.91 12.22
CA LYS A 269 -26.42 -4.37 11.50
C LYS A 269 -27.71 -4.45 12.31
N ASN A 270 -27.64 -4.43 13.64
CA ASN A 270 -28.82 -4.48 14.49
C ASN A 270 -29.07 -3.16 15.24
N ARG A 271 -28.34 -2.10 14.90
CA ARG A 271 -28.50 -0.78 15.53
C ARG A 271 -29.45 0.09 14.71
N GLU A 272 -30.24 0.93 15.39
CA GLU A 272 -31.19 1.84 14.74
C GLU A 272 -30.46 2.88 13.87
N LEU A 273 -31.07 3.19 12.72
CA LEU A 273 -30.72 4.21 11.71
C LEU A 273 -29.31 4.80 11.83
N PHE A 274 -28.35 4.11 11.20
CA PHE A 274 -26.95 4.53 11.20
C PHE A 274 -26.50 4.83 9.77
N THR A 275 -26.47 6.12 9.42
CA THR A 275 -25.94 6.59 8.13
C THR A 275 -24.60 7.29 8.32
N HIS A 276 -23.48 6.58 8.15
CA HIS A 276 -22.13 7.17 8.22
C HIS A 276 -21.24 6.66 7.09
N ASN A 277 -20.32 7.52 6.67
CA ASN A 277 -19.25 7.15 5.75
C ASN A 277 -18.09 6.57 6.56
N ILE A 278 -17.79 5.28 6.40
CA ILE A 278 -16.60 4.68 7.01
C ILE A 278 -15.51 4.56 5.95
N TYR A 279 -14.35 5.14 6.23
CA TYR A 279 -13.18 4.96 5.40
C TYR A 279 -12.31 3.81 5.93
N ILE A 280 -12.01 2.84 5.06
CA ILE A 280 -11.04 1.79 5.32
C ILE A 280 -9.72 2.21 4.68
N GLY A 281 -8.78 2.63 5.51
CA GLY A 281 -7.39 2.83 5.12
C GLY A 281 -6.68 1.50 4.93
N ILE A 282 -5.93 1.33 3.85
CA ILE A 282 -5.31 0.04 3.51
C ILE A 282 -3.84 0.29 3.14
N SER A 283 -2.93 -0.55 3.63
CA SER A 283 -1.49 -0.43 3.35
C SER A 283 -1.14 -0.62 1.86
N LYS A 284 -2.10 -1.13 1.09
CA LYS A 284 -2.09 -1.39 -0.35
C LYS A 284 -3.43 -0.98 -0.95
N LEU A 285 -3.55 -1.01 -2.28
CA LEU A 285 -4.85 -0.91 -2.93
C LEU A 285 -5.64 -2.21 -2.75
N ALA A 286 -6.98 -2.13 -2.79
CA ALA A 286 -7.83 -3.30 -2.70
C ALA A 286 -7.73 -4.16 -3.96
N CYS A 287 -7.93 -5.48 -3.80
CA CYS A 287 -8.04 -6.37 -4.95
C CYS A 287 -9.41 -6.22 -5.65
N LEU A 288 -9.53 -6.74 -6.87
CA LEU A 288 -10.77 -6.64 -7.64
C LEU A 288 -11.96 -7.33 -6.93
N PRO A 289 -11.83 -8.54 -6.37
CA PRO A 289 -12.86 -9.13 -5.52
C PRO A 289 -13.30 -8.24 -4.35
N CYS A 290 -12.34 -7.67 -3.61
CA CYS A 290 -12.65 -6.78 -2.47
C CYS A 290 -13.37 -5.51 -2.91
N LYS A 291 -12.93 -4.87 -4.00
CA LYS A 291 -13.66 -3.74 -4.61
C LYS A 291 -15.10 -4.13 -4.94
N THR A 292 -15.29 -5.29 -5.56
CA THR A 292 -16.61 -5.75 -6.00
C THR A 292 -17.53 -5.99 -4.81
N VAL A 293 -17.03 -6.63 -3.75
CA VAL A 293 -17.80 -6.82 -2.50
C VAL A 293 -18.17 -5.47 -1.88
N ILE A 294 -17.25 -4.51 -1.76
CA ILE A 294 -17.55 -3.19 -1.19
C ILE A 294 -18.61 -2.45 -2.03
N ALA A 295 -18.52 -2.52 -3.36
CA ALA A 295 -19.49 -1.89 -4.24
C ALA A 295 -20.89 -2.52 -4.11
N LEU A 296 -20.97 -3.85 -4.03
CA LEU A 296 -22.25 -4.54 -3.81
C LEU A 296 -22.80 -4.29 -2.41
N TYR A 297 -21.92 -4.23 -1.40
CA TYR A 297 -22.28 -3.88 -0.02
C TYR A 297 -22.97 -2.52 0.00
N ASN A 298 -22.31 -1.47 -0.52
CA ASN A 298 -22.85 -0.11 -0.53
C ASN A 298 -24.12 0.02 -1.39
N LYS A 299 -24.31 -0.85 -2.40
CA LYS A 299 -25.49 -0.85 -3.27
C LYS A 299 -26.71 -1.48 -2.61
N TYR A 300 -26.51 -2.56 -1.84
CA TYR A 300 -27.59 -3.41 -1.32
C TYR A 300 -27.75 -3.34 0.19
N SER A 301 -26.88 -2.64 0.93
CA SER A 301 -27.17 -2.26 2.30
C SER A 301 -28.43 -1.38 2.29
N ASP A 302 -29.52 -1.86 2.88
CA ASP A 302 -30.82 -1.18 2.93
C ASP A 302 -30.68 0.30 3.32
N ASP A 303 -31.62 1.13 2.86
CA ASP A 303 -31.71 2.56 3.20
C ASP A 303 -31.77 2.82 4.73
N ASN A 304 -32.16 1.80 5.52
CA ASN A 304 -32.20 1.86 6.99
C ASN A 304 -30.84 1.57 7.67
N HIS A 305 -29.83 1.11 6.92
CA HIS A 305 -28.51 0.67 7.38
C HIS A 305 -27.38 1.23 6.50
N ALA A 306 -27.47 2.51 6.13
CA ALA A 306 -26.59 3.14 5.15
C ALA A 306 -25.15 3.40 5.66
N LEU A 307 -24.42 2.32 5.92
CA LEU A 307 -22.97 2.34 6.04
C LEU A 307 -22.37 2.47 4.64
N ASN A 308 -21.89 3.66 4.29
CA ASN A 308 -21.17 3.86 3.04
C ASN A 308 -19.68 3.62 3.25
N ILE A 309 -19.16 2.53 2.70
CA ILE A 309 -17.76 2.15 2.84
C ILE A 309 -16.93 2.82 1.74
N LYS A 310 -15.95 3.63 2.14
CA LYS A 310 -14.97 4.27 1.26
C LYS A 310 -13.58 3.64 1.47
N TYR A 311 -12.75 3.71 0.44
CA TYR A 311 -11.36 3.23 0.48
C TYR A 311 -10.54 3.89 -0.64
N HIS A 312 -9.21 3.80 -0.55
CA HIS A 312 -8.31 4.52 -1.46
C HIS A 312 -8.46 4.11 -2.94
N GLY A 313 -8.83 2.86 -3.22
CA GLY A 313 -9.01 2.37 -4.59
C GLY A 313 -8.47 0.96 -4.81
N THR A 314 -8.30 0.55 -6.08
CA THR A 314 -8.00 -0.84 -6.45
C THR A 314 -6.75 -0.96 -7.34
N HIS A 315 -6.04 -2.09 -7.22
CA HIS A 315 -4.98 -2.47 -8.15
C HIS A 315 -5.45 -3.49 -9.19
N GLY A 316 -6.75 -3.83 -9.28
CA GLY A 316 -7.33 -4.68 -10.33
C GLY A 316 -6.90 -6.15 -10.37
N LYS A 317 -6.09 -6.64 -9.41
CA LYS A 317 -5.63 -8.04 -9.41
C LYS A 317 -6.62 -8.95 -8.71
N VAL A 318 -6.60 -10.21 -9.11
CA VAL A 318 -7.35 -11.32 -8.51
C VAL A 318 -6.38 -12.29 -7.83
N TYR A 319 -6.82 -12.97 -6.77
CA TYR A 319 -6.02 -13.96 -6.03
C TYR A 319 -6.79 -15.27 -5.93
N GLU A 320 -6.13 -16.41 -6.16
CA GLU A 320 -6.78 -17.73 -6.20
C GLU A 320 -7.34 -18.16 -4.84
N ASN A 321 -6.64 -17.83 -3.75
CA ASN A 321 -7.00 -18.24 -2.40
C ASN A 321 -7.94 -17.25 -1.71
N TRP A 322 -8.48 -16.26 -2.43
CA TRP A 322 -9.37 -15.26 -1.85
C TRP A 322 -10.67 -15.90 -1.35
N GLU A 323 -11.08 -15.55 -0.14
CA GLU A 323 -12.30 -16.06 0.48
C GLU A 323 -13.37 -14.98 0.64
N PHE A 324 -14.61 -15.34 0.29
CA PHE A 324 -15.77 -14.47 0.43
C PHE A 324 -16.08 -14.20 1.91
N PRO A 325 -16.41 -12.95 2.29
CA PRO A 325 -16.82 -12.61 3.65
C PRO A 325 -18.24 -13.12 3.97
N VAL A 326 -18.32 -14.35 4.48
CA VAL A 326 -19.58 -15.05 4.79
C VAL A 326 -20.54 -14.29 5.71
N MET A 327 -20.04 -13.37 6.55
CA MET A 327 -20.89 -12.58 7.44
C MET A 327 -21.68 -11.49 6.72
N LEU A 328 -21.44 -11.29 5.42
CA LEU A 328 -22.13 -10.33 4.57
C LEU A 328 -23.18 -11.00 3.66
N LEU A 329 -23.47 -12.30 3.84
CA LEU A 329 -24.39 -13.04 2.98
C LEU A 329 -25.86 -12.60 3.12
N ASP A 330 -26.20 -11.92 4.21
CA ASP A 330 -27.48 -11.25 4.43
C ASP A 330 -27.64 -9.97 3.59
N VAL A 331 -26.54 -9.41 3.07
CA VAL A 331 -26.54 -8.20 2.22
C VAL A 331 -26.16 -8.53 0.77
N ILE A 332 -25.21 -9.44 0.57
CA ILE A 332 -24.62 -9.74 -0.74
C ILE A 332 -24.72 -11.24 -1.00
N SER A 333 -25.52 -11.62 -2.00
CA SER A 333 -25.56 -13.01 -2.45
C SER A 333 -24.29 -13.39 -3.23
N ILE A 334 -23.86 -14.65 -3.10
CA ILE A 334 -22.72 -15.18 -3.88
C ILE A 334 -23.00 -15.09 -5.37
N ASP A 335 -24.24 -15.32 -5.81
CA ASP A 335 -24.62 -15.22 -7.23
C ASP A 335 -24.58 -13.78 -7.73
N GLY A 336 -24.97 -12.81 -6.90
CA GLY A 336 -24.81 -11.39 -7.21
C GLY A 336 -23.34 -10.99 -7.33
N PHE A 337 -22.48 -11.50 -6.44
CA PHE A 337 -21.04 -11.32 -6.54
C PHE A 337 -20.44 -11.96 -7.80
N VAL A 338 -20.81 -13.20 -8.11
CA VAL A 338 -20.36 -13.89 -9.33
C VAL A 338 -20.80 -13.14 -10.58
N SER A 339 -22.04 -12.66 -10.62
CA SER A 339 -22.58 -11.88 -11.74
C SER A 339 -21.80 -10.58 -11.92
N ALA A 340 -21.48 -9.88 -10.83
CA ALA A 340 -20.67 -8.65 -10.88
C ALA A 340 -19.19 -8.88 -11.24
N LEU A 341 -18.68 -10.10 -11.04
CA LEU A 341 -17.35 -10.50 -11.53
C LEU A 341 -17.35 -10.90 -13.00
N ASN A 342 -18.49 -11.29 -13.55
CA ASN A 342 -18.59 -11.84 -14.90
C ASN A 342 -18.68 -10.75 -15.98
N PRO A 343 -18.09 -10.97 -17.16
CA PRO A 343 -17.70 -9.90 -18.07
C PRO A 343 -18.50 -9.96 -19.37
N GLU A 344 -19.74 -9.49 -19.38
CA GLU A 344 -20.19 -8.78 -20.59
C GLU A 344 -19.69 -7.32 -20.56
N ASP A 345 -19.37 -6.80 -19.36
CA ASP A 345 -18.84 -5.44 -19.16
C ASP A 345 -17.31 -5.32 -19.07
N TYR A 346 -16.52 -6.40 -19.02
CA TYR A 346 -15.05 -6.24 -19.04
C TYR A 346 -14.48 -5.91 -20.41
N ASN A 347 -15.24 -6.09 -21.50
CA ASN A 347 -14.85 -5.55 -22.81
C ASN A 347 -14.87 -4.02 -22.81
N ALA A 348 -15.62 -3.36 -21.91
CA ALA A 348 -15.55 -1.91 -21.72
C ALA A 348 -14.27 -1.46 -20.98
N TYR A 349 -13.60 -2.37 -20.25
CA TYR A 349 -12.26 -2.13 -19.69
C TYR A 349 -11.13 -2.60 -20.62
N ALA A 350 -11.44 -3.38 -21.65
CA ALA A 350 -10.49 -3.81 -22.69
C ALA A 350 -10.38 -2.82 -23.86
N VAL A 351 -11.30 -1.85 -23.95
CA VAL A 351 -11.30 -0.79 -24.97
C VAL A 351 -11.26 0.59 -24.31
N MET A 352 -10.20 0.85 -23.56
CA MET A 352 -9.73 2.21 -23.34
C MET A 352 -8.20 2.18 -23.40
N PRO A 353 -7.57 3.22 -23.97
CA PRO A 353 -6.24 3.09 -24.54
C PRO A 353 -5.28 2.59 -23.49
N MET A 354 -4.37 1.71 -23.92
CA MET A 354 -3.05 1.60 -23.31
C MET A 354 -2.40 2.97 -23.44
N GLY A 355 -2.80 3.90 -22.57
CA GLY A 355 -2.01 5.07 -22.26
C GLY A 355 -0.70 4.58 -21.64
N PRO A 356 0.32 5.44 -21.59
CA PRO A 356 1.48 5.17 -20.75
C PRO A 356 0.96 4.76 -19.37
N ASP A 357 1.75 4.02 -18.61
CA ASP A 357 1.61 4.07 -17.16
C ASP A 357 1.59 5.56 -16.81
N THR A 358 0.39 6.16 -16.70
CA THR A 358 0.21 7.47 -16.10
C THR A 358 0.45 7.15 -14.64
N THR A 359 1.73 7.04 -14.33
CA THR A 359 2.28 7.61 -13.13
C THR A 359 1.72 9.02 -13.05
N SER A 360 0.47 9.15 -12.56
CA SER A 360 0.25 10.11 -11.49
C SER A 360 1.25 9.64 -10.44
N SER A 361 2.43 10.25 -10.52
CA SER A 361 3.27 10.58 -9.39
C SER A 361 2.81 9.87 -8.10
N ASP A 362 3.73 9.16 -7.49
CA ASP A 362 3.72 9.02 -6.03
C ASP A 362 3.92 10.43 -5.38
N SER A 363 3.42 11.52 -6.00
CA SER A 363 3.18 12.81 -5.37
C SER A 363 1.97 12.64 -4.45
N ASP A 364 2.23 11.95 -3.37
CA ASP A 364 1.75 12.43 -2.08
C ASP A 364 2.55 13.72 -1.71
N HIS A 365 2.67 14.69 -2.65
CA HIS A 365 3.11 16.05 -2.33
C HIS A 365 2.17 16.62 -1.28
#